data_AF-A0A518HP13-F1
#
_entry.id   AF-A0A518HP13-F1
#
_cell.length_a   1.000
_cell.length_b   1.000
_cell.length_c   1.000
_cell.angle_alpha   90.00
_cell.angle_beta   90.00
_cell.angle_gamma   90.00
#
_symmetry.space_group_name_H-M   'P 1'
#
loop_
_entity.id
_entity.type
_entity.pdbx_description
1 polymer ?
#
loop_
_entity_poly.entity_id
_entity_poly.type
_entity_poly.pdbx_seq_one_letter_code
_entity_poly.pdbx_strand_id
1 'polypeptide(L)'
;MKPVTIRQPSRPPGLSPALGLVFVSVWFAVLCLAPDPRPLGAPDVAVKVVGKLTGLSDASSRAATTFTLRAIGIGVLGVLVALSLSRRPLRQSTIIALAVAPSLAIASMWINYGYFPIAFQVGFAIVFAIIGVTTGVAIRKSLVARISLIVIAGGLFVWAIPHGISDNLDRSARITGEYVLASVDKIPAGDEGFAECVAMAFQFAAEISDASDPVQANQTAILALGVILGDERVAMVARRSLDQSHHETISRLRQKVQLRGRGDLPRHFWVSASLTVLADGNRSTSVGVMKELMDSNPGGSGFSFVDLVADRAGVLFAEAATHDATSALKLQQAIQSGLDAADYCPPITDLPEGIPRDEFQATYGGLGGEPTHRIVQEIKNRLRQCRALQMDSQQTIEVLPPAESNPVSPP
;
A
#
# COMPACT_ATOMS: atom_id res chain seq x y z
N MET A 1 -28.83 -54.24 -48.35
CA MET A 1 -28.06 -53.55 -47.29
C MET A 1 -28.36 -52.06 -47.39
N LYS A 2 -28.99 -51.46 -46.37
CA LYS A 2 -29.19 -50.00 -46.34
C LYS A 2 -27.87 -49.33 -45.91
N PRO A 3 -27.42 -48.25 -46.57
CA PRO A 3 -26.20 -47.57 -46.19
C PRO A 3 -26.38 -46.94 -44.80
N VAL A 4 -25.55 -47.36 -43.85
CA VAL A 4 -25.49 -46.76 -42.51
C VAL A 4 -24.79 -45.42 -42.66
N THR A 5 -25.58 -44.33 -42.67
CA THR A 5 -25.04 -42.97 -42.66
C THR A 5 -24.51 -42.68 -41.25
N ILE A 6 -23.20 -42.80 -41.06
CA ILE A 6 -22.54 -42.38 -39.81
C ILE A 6 -22.62 -40.85 -39.75
N ARG A 7 -23.59 -40.31 -39.00
CA ARG A 7 -23.61 -38.88 -38.64
C ARG A 7 -22.34 -38.59 -37.84
N GLN A 8 -21.45 -37.75 -38.39
CA GLN A 8 -20.34 -37.24 -37.61
C GLN A 8 -20.89 -36.53 -36.36
N PRO A 9 -20.30 -36.77 -35.17
CA PRO A 9 -20.73 -36.08 -33.96
C PRO A 9 -20.60 -34.57 -34.19
N SER A 10 -21.70 -33.84 -34.02
CA SER A 10 -21.71 -32.39 -34.02
C SER A 10 -20.60 -31.89 -33.09
N ARG A 11 -19.63 -31.16 -33.63
CA ARG A 11 -18.57 -30.52 -32.83
C ARG A 11 -19.23 -29.81 -31.64
N PRO A 12 -18.83 -30.09 -30.38
CA PRO A 12 -19.42 -29.41 -29.25
C PRO A 12 -19.21 -27.89 -29.42
N PRO A 13 -20.17 -27.05 -28.96
CA PRO A 13 -20.05 -25.60 -29.06
C PRO A 13 -18.92 -25.13 -28.14
N GLY A 14 -17.73 -25.00 -28.73
CA GLY A 14 -16.61 -24.25 -28.17
C GLY A 14 -16.83 -22.76 -28.39
N LEU A 15 -16.27 -21.91 -27.53
CA LEU A 15 -16.19 -20.47 -27.81
C LEU A 15 -15.54 -20.27 -29.19
N SER A 16 -16.02 -19.28 -29.94
CA SER A 16 -15.30 -18.89 -31.16
C SER A 16 -13.90 -18.38 -30.76
N PRO A 17 -12.83 -18.70 -31.52
CA PRO A 17 -11.48 -18.24 -31.20
C PRO A 17 -11.42 -16.72 -31.05
N ALA A 18 -12.22 -16.00 -31.85
CA ALA A 18 -12.38 -14.56 -31.75
C ALA A 18 -12.94 -14.13 -30.39
N LEU A 19 -14.02 -14.76 -29.92
CA LEU A 19 -14.61 -14.44 -28.63
C LEU A 19 -13.68 -14.83 -27.46
N GLY A 20 -12.97 -15.97 -27.59
CA GLY A 20 -11.97 -16.38 -26.61
C GLY A 20 -10.78 -15.41 -26.53
N LEU A 21 -10.32 -14.88 -27.67
CA LEU A 21 -9.27 -13.87 -27.71
C LEU A 21 -9.73 -12.58 -27.03
N VAL A 22 -10.97 -12.13 -27.29
CA VAL A 22 -11.56 -10.96 -26.62
C VAL A 22 -11.56 -11.14 -25.11
N PHE A 23 -12.02 -12.27 -24.58
CA PHE A 23 -12.00 -12.51 -23.14
C PHE A 23 -10.59 -12.54 -22.55
N VAL A 24 -9.62 -13.16 -23.23
CA VAL A 24 -8.21 -13.14 -22.80
C VAL A 24 -7.68 -11.71 -22.79
N SER A 25 -7.94 -10.92 -23.83
CA SER A 25 -7.47 -9.54 -23.92
C SER A 25 -8.10 -8.64 -22.85
N VAL A 26 -9.41 -8.75 -22.62
CA VAL A 26 -10.10 -7.99 -21.55
C VAL A 26 -9.56 -8.38 -20.19
N TRP A 27 -9.43 -9.67 -19.90
CA TRP A 27 -8.92 -10.13 -18.60
C TRP A 27 -7.44 -9.76 -18.39
N PHE A 28 -6.63 -9.86 -19.43
CA PHE A 28 -5.23 -9.42 -19.40
C PHE A 28 -5.14 -7.91 -19.13
N ALA A 29 -5.98 -7.09 -19.78
CA ALA A 29 -6.04 -5.65 -19.51
C ALA A 29 -6.46 -5.36 -18.06
N VAL A 30 -7.43 -6.12 -17.53
CA VAL A 30 -7.81 -6.04 -16.11
C VAL A 30 -6.60 -6.36 -15.21
N LEU A 31 -5.85 -7.43 -15.46
CA LEU A 31 -4.65 -7.75 -14.67
C LEU A 31 -3.54 -6.71 -14.81
N CYS A 32 -3.43 -6.04 -15.94
CA CYS A 32 -2.45 -4.96 -16.14
C CYS A 32 -2.84 -3.67 -15.42
N LEU A 33 -4.13 -3.31 -15.40
CA LEU A 33 -4.62 -2.00 -14.96
C LEU A 33 -5.25 -2.00 -13.57
N ALA A 34 -5.80 -3.13 -13.12
CA ALA A 34 -6.39 -3.22 -11.79
C ALA A 34 -5.26 -3.11 -10.74
N PRO A 35 -5.48 -2.37 -9.64
CA PRO A 35 -4.55 -2.37 -8.53
C PRO A 35 -4.38 -3.82 -8.06
N ASP A 36 -3.17 -4.37 -8.16
CA ASP A 36 -2.93 -5.74 -7.71
C ASP A 36 -3.27 -5.80 -6.22
N PRO A 37 -4.12 -6.74 -5.76
CA PRO A 37 -4.28 -6.98 -4.33
C PRO A 37 -2.88 -7.20 -3.77
N ARG A 38 -2.38 -6.23 -2.99
CA ARG A 38 -1.20 -6.38 -2.15
C ARG A 38 -1.64 -7.14 -0.91
N PRO A 39 -0.72 -7.80 -0.17
CA PRO A 39 -1.03 -8.58 1.04
C PRO A 39 -2.00 -7.91 2.02
N LEU A 40 -2.17 -6.59 1.94
CA LEU A 40 -2.95 -5.74 2.82
C LEU A 40 -4.18 -5.09 2.14
N GLY A 41 -4.23 -5.02 0.80
CA GLY A 41 -5.37 -4.45 0.05
C GLY A 41 -6.52 -5.42 -0.22
N ALA A 42 -6.56 -6.56 0.47
CA ALA A 42 -7.65 -7.52 0.36
C ALA A 42 -8.90 -6.99 1.10
N PRO A 43 -10.12 -7.12 0.54
CA PRO A 43 -11.32 -6.61 1.19
C PRO A 43 -11.54 -7.22 2.58
N ASP A 44 -11.88 -6.41 3.58
CA ASP A 44 -12.05 -6.89 4.97
C ASP A 44 -13.07 -8.02 5.10
N VAL A 45 -14.10 -8.04 4.24
CA VAL A 45 -15.07 -9.14 4.20
C VAL A 45 -14.40 -10.45 3.77
N ALA A 46 -13.51 -10.40 2.77
CA ALA A 46 -12.75 -11.55 2.30
C ALA A 46 -11.76 -12.04 3.37
N VAL A 47 -11.07 -11.09 4.01
CA VAL A 47 -10.12 -11.35 5.11
C VAL A 47 -10.82 -12.02 6.29
N LYS A 48 -11.98 -11.50 6.70
CA LYS A 48 -12.79 -12.09 7.79
C LYS A 48 -13.26 -13.51 7.46
N VAL A 49 -13.61 -13.78 6.19
CA VAL A 49 -13.98 -15.13 5.75
C VAL A 49 -12.78 -16.08 5.82
N VAL A 50 -11.62 -15.66 5.30
CA VAL A 50 -10.39 -16.46 5.36
C VAL A 50 -9.95 -16.69 6.80
N GLY A 51 -9.99 -15.67 7.65
CA GLY A 51 -9.66 -15.78 9.07
C GLY A 51 -10.57 -16.75 9.81
N LYS A 52 -11.88 -16.71 9.58
CA LYS A 52 -12.83 -17.68 10.16
C LYS A 52 -12.59 -19.11 9.69
N LEU A 53 -12.20 -19.31 8.43
CA LEU A 53 -11.99 -20.65 7.86
C LEU A 53 -10.64 -21.27 8.25
N THR A 54 -9.62 -20.45 8.45
CA THR A 54 -8.23 -20.91 8.64
C THR A 54 -7.74 -20.78 10.08
N GLY A 55 -8.41 -19.97 10.91
CA GLY A 55 -7.94 -19.64 12.27
C GLY A 55 -6.66 -18.80 12.30
N LEU A 56 -6.26 -18.23 11.17
CA LEU A 56 -5.05 -17.42 11.04
C LEU A 56 -5.21 -16.05 11.73
N SER A 57 -4.09 -15.45 12.14
CA SER A 57 -4.06 -14.05 12.58
C SER A 57 -4.54 -13.11 11.46
N ASP A 58 -4.98 -11.89 11.80
CA ASP A 58 -5.51 -10.95 10.80
C ASP A 58 -4.49 -10.66 9.68
N ALA A 59 -3.23 -10.38 10.04
CA ALA A 59 -2.15 -10.19 9.07
C ALA A 59 -1.92 -11.42 8.16
N SER A 60 -1.96 -12.62 8.72
CA SER A 60 -1.84 -13.86 7.95
C SER A 60 -3.06 -14.12 7.07
N SER A 61 -4.24 -13.74 7.54
CA SER A 61 -5.50 -13.81 6.79
C SER A 61 -5.51 -12.84 5.62
N ARG A 62 -5.00 -11.61 5.79
CA ARG A 62 -4.84 -10.62 4.71
C ARG A 62 -3.86 -11.11 3.65
N ALA A 63 -2.68 -11.60 4.07
CA ALA A 63 -1.70 -12.18 3.17
C ALA A 63 -2.27 -13.38 2.40
N ALA A 64 -2.91 -14.32 3.10
CA ALA A 64 -3.55 -15.49 2.50
C ALA A 64 -4.65 -15.09 1.52
N THR A 65 -5.50 -14.13 1.88
CA THR A 65 -6.57 -13.62 1.01
C THR A 65 -5.98 -13.04 -0.26
N THR A 66 -4.93 -12.25 -0.14
CA THR A 66 -4.25 -11.63 -1.27
C THR A 66 -3.63 -12.66 -2.22
N PHE A 67 -2.85 -13.60 -1.69
CA PHE A 67 -2.28 -14.67 -2.51
C PHE A 67 -3.38 -15.47 -3.18
N THR A 68 -4.50 -15.70 -2.50
CA THR A 68 -5.66 -16.38 -3.06
C THR A 68 -6.27 -15.59 -4.22
N LEU A 69 -6.46 -14.28 -4.07
CA LEU A 69 -7.03 -13.43 -5.14
C LEU A 69 -6.11 -13.34 -6.35
N ARG A 70 -4.79 -13.20 -6.15
CA ARG A 70 -3.81 -13.25 -7.24
C ARG A 70 -3.81 -14.60 -7.94
N ALA A 71 -3.82 -15.69 -7.17
CA ALA A 71 -3.91 -17.04 -7.69
C ALA A 71 -5.18 -17.22 -8.54
N ILE A 72 -6.31 -16.69 -8.09
CA ILE A 72 -7.57 -16.70 -8.85
C ILE A 72 -7.43 -15.91 -10.15
N GLY A 73 -6.91 -14.66 -10.10
CA GLY A 73 -6.75 -13.82 -11.28
C GLY A 73 -5.88 -14.46 -12.37
N ILE A 74 -4.72 -14.97 -11.97
CA ILE A 74 -3.79 -15.67 -12.87
C ILE A 74 -4.37 -17.02 -13.33
N GLY A 75 -5.05 -17.75 -12.44
CA GLY A 75 -5.73 -18.99 -12.77
C GLY A 75 -6.83 -18.79 -13.83
N VAL A 76 -7.63 -17.72 -13.70
CA VAL A 76 -8.65 -17.35 -14.69
C VAL A 76 -8.00 -17.03 -16.04
N LEU A 77 -6.88 -16.31 -16.07
CA LEU A 77 -6.13 -16.09 -17.30
C LEU A 77 -5.73 -17.41 -17.96
N GLY A 78 -5.21 -18.37 -17.20
CA GLY A 78 -4.88 -19.71 -17.69
C GLY A 78 -6.10 -20.47 -18.24
N VAL A 79 -7.25 -20.39 -17.58
CA VAL A 79 -8.52 -20.98 -18.05
C VAL A 79 -8.94 -20.35 -19.38
N LEU A 80 -8.93 -19.01 -19.48
CA LEU A 80 -9.35 -18.29 -20.67
C LEU A 80 -8.45 -18.58 -21.88
N VAL A 81 -7.13 -18.64 -21.67
CA VAL A 81 -6.17 -19.04 -22.71
C VAL A 81 -6.43 -20.49 -23.17
N ALA A 82 -6.69 -21.41 -22.24
CA ALA A 82 -7.00 -22.80 -22.60
C ALA A 82 -8.33 -22.93 -23.37
N LEU A 83 -9.32 -22.07 -23.08
CA LEU A 83 -10.62 -22.07 -23.75
C LEU A 83 -10.59 -21.38 -25.12
N SER A 84 -9.78 -20.33 -25.31
CA SER A 84 -9.61 -19.67 -26.62
C SER A 84 -9.01 -20.60 -27.67
N LEU A 85 -8.21 -21.58 -27.22
CA LEU A 85 -7.59 -22.62 -28.04
C LEU A 85 -8.44 -23.89 -28.19
N SER A 86 -9.68 -23.91 -27.68
CA SER A 86 -10.52 -25.12 -27.61
C SER A 86 -10.90 -25.74 -28.97
N ARG A 87 -10.80 -24.98 -30.07
CA ARG A 87 -11.01 -25.51 -31.44
C ARG A 87 -9.82 -26.29 -32.00
N ARG A 88 -8.64 -26.18 -31.38
CA ARG A 88 -7.44 -26.93 -31.80
C ARG A 88 -7.41 -28.34 -31.17
N PRO A 89 -6.65 -29.27 -31.77
CA PRO A 89 -6.40 -30.58 -31.16
C PRO A 89 -5.88 -30.44 -29.73
N LEU A 90 -6.32 -31.32 -28.83
CA LEU A 90 -6.02 -31.26 -27.40
C LEU A 90 -4.53 -31.07 -27.13
N ARG A 91 -3.67 -31.93 -27.72
CA ARG A 91 -2.21 -31.88 -27.55
C ARG A 91 -1.61 -30.52 -27.94
N GLN A 92 -1.98 -29.99 -29.12
CA GLN A 92 -1.48 -28.71 -29.59
C GLN A 92 -1.98 -27.55 -28.72
N SER A 93 -3.26 -27.55 -28.37
CA SER A 93 -3.86 -26.51 -27.55
C SER A 93 -3.24 -26.45 -26.14
N THR A 94 -2.90 -27.59 -25.55
CA THR A 94 -2.28 -27.66 -24.22
C THR A 94 -0.85 -27.15 -24.26
N ILE A 95 -0.04 -27.55 -25.25
CA ILE A 95 1.34 -27.07 -25.40
C ILE A 95 1.36 -25.54 -25.57
N ILE A 96 0.50 -25.01 -26.45
CA ILE A 96 0.43 -23.56 -26.69
C ILE A 96 -0.07 -22.84 -25.42
N ALA A 97 -1.09 -23.36 -24.74
CA ALA A 97 -1.61 -22.73 -23.52
C ALA A 97 -0.60 -22.70 -22.37
N LEU A 98 0.17 -23.78 -22.18
CA LEU A 98 1.22 -23.86 -21.15
C LEU A 98 2.40 -22.92 -21.41
N ALA A 99 2.63 -22.52 -22.66
CA ALA A 99 3.62 -21.49 -22.99
C ALA A 99 3.02 -20.07 -22.84
N VAL A 100 1.85 -19.83 -23.42
CA VAL A 100 1.26 -18.49 -23.53
C VAL A 100 0.73 -17.96 -22.20
N ALA A 101 0.07 -18.79 -21.39
CA ALA A 101 -0.55 -18.31 -20.15
C ALA A 101 0.48 -17.82 -19.11
N PRO A 102 1.59 -18.53 -18.83
CA PRO A 102 2.63 -18.01 -17.93
C PRO A 102 3.30 -16.75 -18.47
N SER A 103 3.57 -16.67 -19.77
CA SER A 103 4.16 -15.46 -20.37
C SER A 103 3.24 -14.25 -20.24
N LEU A 104 1.94 -14.41 -20.49
CA LEU A 104 0.96 -13.35 -20.27
C LEU A 104 0.81 -12.99 -18.78
N ALA A 105 0.86 -13.96 -17.87
CA ALA A 105 0.81 -13.68 -16.44
C ALA A 105 2.01 -12.81 -16.01
N ILE A 106 3.23 -13.20 -16.39
CA ILE A 106 4.46 -12.44 -16.08
C ILE A 106 4.41 -11.05 -16.74
N ALA A 107 3.98 -10.96 -18.00
CA ALA A 107 3.83 -9.68 -18.70
C ALA A 107 2.81 -8.77 -18.00
N SER A 108 1.68 -9.31 -17.55
CA SER A 108 0.67 -8.53 -16.81
C SER A 108 1.23 -7.99 -15.49
N MET A 109 2.01 -8.80 -14.76
CA MET A 109 2.66 -8.36 -13.53
C MET A 109 3.72 -7.29 -13.80
N TRP A 110 4.53 -7.45 -14.85
CA TRP A 110 5.54 -6.47 -15.22
C TRP A 110 4.91 -5.11 -15.56
N ILE A 111 3.84 -5.12 -16.38
CA ILE A 111 3.10 -3.91 -16.74
C ILE A 111 2.47 -3.28 -15.49
N ASN A 112 1.85 -4.10 -14.62
CA ASN A 112 1.18 -3.62 -13.42
C ASN A 112 2.14 -3.04 -12.39
N TYR A 113 3.33 -3.63 -12.23
CA TYR A 113 4.31 -3.23 -11.22
C TYR A 113 5.22 -2.09 -11.68
N GLY A 114 5.35 -1.89 -12.99
CA GLY A 114 6.33 -0.95 -13.55
C GLY A 114 7.79 -1.44 -13.49
N TYR A 115 8.04 -2.62 -12.89
CA TYR A 115 9.34 -3.28 -12.82
C TYR A 115 9.20 -4.79 -13.03
N PHE A 116 10.31 -5.47 -13.37
CA PHE A 116 10.28 -6.90 -13.67
C PHE A 116 10.04 -7.73 -12.39
N PRO A 117 9.11 -8.71 -12.37
CA PRO A 117 8.77 -9.47 -11.16
C PRO A 117 9.96 -10.25 -10.57
N ILE A 118 10.05 -10.32 -9.24
CA ILE A 118 11.09 -11.11 -8.54
C ILE A 118 10.89 -12.62 -8.74
N ALA A 119 11.94 -13.42 -8.51
CA ALA A 119 11.91 -14.86 -8.77
C ALA A 119 10.72 -15.62 -8.11
N PHE A 120 10.37 -15.25 -6.88
CA PHE A 120 9.21 -15.83 -6.20
C PHE A 120 7.88 -15.52 -6.93
N GLN A 121 7.72 -14.28 -7.40
CA GLN A 121 6.53 -13.83 -8.12
C GLN A 121 6.43 -14.50 -9.50
N VAL A 122 7.56 -14.66 -10.20
CA VAL A 122 7.63 -15.41 -11.46
C VAL A 122 7.22 -16.87 -11.25
N GLY A 123 7.78 -17.52 -10.22
CA GLY A 123 7.40 -18.90 -9.85
C GLY A 123 5.91 -19.03 -9.52
N PHE A 124 5.38 -18.11 -8.73
CA PHE A 124 3.95 -18.04 -8.39
C PHE A 124 3.07 -17.92 -9.65
N ALA A 125 3.41 -17.00 -10.55
CA ALA A 125 2.66 -16.78 -11.79
C ALA A 125 2.64 -18.03 -12.69
N ILE A 126 3.78 -18.70 -12.82
CA ILE A 126 3.89 -19.94 -13.60
C ILE A 126 2.98 -21.02 -13.02
N VAL A 127 3.06 -21.28 -11.71
CA VAL A 127 2.28 -22.34 -11.04
C VAL A 127 0.78 -22.13 -11.24
N PHE A 128 0.27 -20.93 -10.93
CA PHE A 128 -1.17 -20.68 -11.00
C PHE A 128 -1.69 -20.54 -12.43
N ALA A 129 -0.87 -20.07 -13.38
CA ALA A 129 -1.24 -20.09 -14.79
C ALA A 129 -1.37 -21.53 -15.30
N ILE A 130 -0.47 -22.44 -14.90
CA ILE A 130 -0.54 -23.87 -15.25
C ILE A 130 -1.79 -24.51 -14.64
N ILE A 131 -2.10 -24.26 -13.37
CA ILE A 131 -3.33 -24.74 -12.72
C ILE A 131 -4.58 -24.24 -13.47
N GLY A 132 -4.56 -22.98 -13.90
CA GLY A 132 -5.62 -22.40 -14.73
C GLY A 132 -5.76 -23.13 -16.07
N VAL A 133 -4.65 -23.39 -16.76
CA VAL A 133 -4.65 -24.11 -18.04
C VAL A 133 -5.18 -25.53 -17.90
N THR A 134 -4.73 -26.30 -16.89
CA THR A 134 -5.19 -27.67 -16.65
C THR A 134 -6.68 -27.71 -16.34
N THR A 135 -7.15 -26.77 -15.50
CA THR A 135 -8.57 -26.59 -15.18
C THR A 135 -9.37 -26.26 -16.43
N GLY A 136 -8.91 -25.30 -17.23
CA GLY A 136 -9.56 -24.88 -18.48
C GLY A 136 -9.64 -26.01 -19.51
N VAL A 137 -8.63 -26.87 -19.58
CA VAL A 137 -8.62 -28.10 -20.40
C VAL A 137 -9.63 -29.13 -19.89
N ALA A 138 -9.69 -29.35 -18.57
CA ALA A 138 -10.59 -30.32 -17.94
C ALA A 138 -12.08 -29.96 -18.14
N ILE A 139 -12.41 -28.67 -18.06
CA ILE A 139 -13.80 -28.19 -18.17
C ILE A 139 -14.27 -27.97 -19.62
N ARG A 140 -13.43 -28.19 -20.64
CA ARG A 140 -13.78 -27.93 -22.05
C ARG A 140 -15.08 -28.59 -22.51
N LYS A 141 -15.40 -29.75 -21.94
CA LYS A 141 -16.56 -30.56 -22.33
C LYS A 141 -17.88 -30.08 -21.72
N SER A 142 -17.86 -29.21 -20.70
CA SER A 142 -19.05 -28.74 -20.00
C SER A 142 -19.21 -27.22 -20.15
N LEU A 143 -20.30 -26.77 -20.80
CA LEU A 143 -20.62 -25.35 -20.91
C LEU A 143 -20.96 -24.74 -19.54
N VAL A 144 -21.71 -25.47 -18.71
CA VAL A 144 -22.12 -25.02 -17.37
C VAL A 144 -20.90 -24.84 -16.47
N ALA A 145 -19.99 -25.81 -16.42
CA ALA A 145 -18.78 -25.70 -15.59
C ALA A 145 -17.86 -24.55 -16.03
N ARG A 146 -17.80 -24.26 -17.34
CA ARG A 146 -17.06 -23.10 -17.89
C ARG A 146 -17.65 -21.79 -17.40
N ILE A 147 -18.96 -21.61 -17.57
CA ILE A 147 -19.64 -20.36 -17.21
C ILE A 147 -19.61 -20.16 -15.69
N SER A 148 -19.91 -21.21 -14.90
CA SER A 148 -19.89 -21.12 -13.44
C SER A 148 -18.51 -20.76 -12.89
N LEU A 149 -17.43 -21.38 -13.40
CA LEU A 149 -16.08 -21.08 -12.93
C LEU A 149 -15.67 -19.64 -13.28
N ILE A 150 -15.94 -19.18 -14.50
CA ILE A 150 -15.59 -17.81 -14.93
C ILE A 150 -16.40 -16.76 -14.17
N VAL A 151 -17.69 -17.00 -13.96
CA VAL A 151 -18.56 -16.06 -13.23
C VAL A 151 -18.21 -16.01 -11.75
N ILE A 152 -17.95 -17.16 -11.12
CA ILE A 152 -17.58 -17.21 -9.69
C ILE A 152 -16.18 -16.63 -9.48
N ALA A 153 -15.19 -17.05 -10.27
CA ALA A 153 -13.81 -16.58 -10.13
C ALA A 153 -13.66 -15.12 -10.56
N GLY A 154 -14.33 -14.71 -11.64
CA GLY A 154 -14.36 -13.33 -12.10
C GLY A 154 -15.13 -12.42 -11.15
N GLY A 155 -16.26 -12.88 -10.62
CA GLY A 155 -17.04 -12.19 -9.59
C GLY A 155 -16.27 -12.00 -8.30
N LEU A 156 -15.60 -13.06 -7.80
CA LEU A 156 -14.73 -12.98 -6.61
C LEU A 156 -13.54 -12.05 -6.82
N PHE A 157 -12.94 -12.06 -8.01
CA PHE A 157 -11.80 -11.21 -8.33
C PHE A 157 -12.20 -9.73 -8.45
N VAL A 158 -13.27 -9.42 -9.18
CA VAL A 158 -13.78 -8.04 -9.33
C VAL A 158 -14.33 -7.49 -8.02
N TRP A 159 -15.05 -8.32 -7.25
CA TRP A 159 -15.49 -7.98 -5.89
C TRP A 159 -14.31 -7.68 -4.96
N ALA A 160 -13.15 -8.29 -5.23
CA ALA A 160 -11.97 -8.13 -4.40
C ALA A 160 -10.96 -7.09 -4.86
N ILE A 161 -11.26 -6.34 -5.93
CA ILE A 161 -10.49 -5.14 -6.27
C ILE A 161 -10.74 -4.11 -5.16
N PRO A 162 -9.69 -3.63 -4.46
CA PRO A 162 -9.85 -2.64 -3.41
C PRO A 162 -10.47 -1.36 -3.99
N HIS A 163 -11.68 -1.04 -3.52
CA HIS A 163 -12.24 0.30 -3.63
C HIS A 163 -11.58 1.06 -2.47
N GLY A 164 -10.56 1.89 -2.76
CA GLY A 164 -9.69 2.51 -1.75
C GLY A 164 -10.47 3.18 -0.62
N ILE A 165 -9.88 3.20 0.60
CA ILE A 165 -10.40 3.68 1.90
C ILE A 165 -11.90 3.43 2.09
N SER A 166 -12.30 2.62 3.08
CA SER A 166 -13.74 2.47 3.38
C SER A 166 -14.41 3.85 3.46
N ASP A 167 -15.53 4.06 2.77
CA ASP A 167 -16.17 5.40 2.67
C ASP A 167 -16.42 6.05 4.06
N ASN A 168 -16.51 5.21 5.10
CA ASN A 168 -16.60 5.62 6.49
C ASN A 168 -15.30 6.27 7.02
N LEU A 169 -14.12 5.71 6.72
CA LEU A 169 -12.84 6.24 7.21
C LEU A 169 -12.52 7.61 6.59
N ASP A 170 -12.77 7.79 5.29
CA ASP A 170 -12.63 9.09 4.61
C ASP A 170 -13.58 10.13 5.21
N ARG A 171 -14.86 9.76 5.40
CA ARG A 171 -15.84 10.64 6.02
C ARG A 171 -15.42 11.05 7.43
N SER A 172 -15.01 10.09 8.27
CA SER A 172 -14.57 10.38 9.62
C SER A 172 -13.33 11.27 9.63
N ALA A 173 -12.37 11.06 8.73
CA ALA A 173 -11.15 11.87 8.66
C ALA A 173 -11.47 13.33 8.30
N ARG A 174 -12.44 13.56 7.40
CA ARG A 174 -12.90 14.93 7.09
C ARG A 174 -13.58 15.61 8.27
N ILE A 175 -14.50 14.91 8.93
CA ILE A 175 -15.21 15.45 10.10
C ILE A 175 -14.20 15.80 11.21
N THR A 176 -13.20 14.94 11.43
CA THR A 176 -12.10 15.23 12.36
C THR A 176 -11.26 16.43 11.93
N GLY A 177 -10.93 16.54 10.64
CA GLY A 177 -10.20 17.69 10.10
C GLY A 177 -10.97 19.00 10.28
N GLU A 178 -12.28 19.01 9.98
CA GLU A 178 -13.17 20.15 10.18
C GLU A 178 -13.26 20.54 11.66
N TYR A 179 -13.31 19.58 12.57
CA TYR A 179 -13.31 19.82 14.02
C TYR A 179 -12.04 20.55 14.48
N VAL A 180 -10.86 20.11 14.01
CA VAL A 180 -9.59 20.77 14.32
C VAL A 180 -9.55 22.17 13.69
N LEU A 181 -9.99 22.31 12.43
CA LEU A 181 -10.02 23.60 11.73
C LEU A 181 -10.97 24.62 12.40
N ALA A 182 -12.10 24.16 12.94
CA ALA A 182 -13.01 25.00 13.71
C ALA A 182 -12.39 25.53 15.02
N SER A 183 -11.32 24.89 15.50
CA SER A 183 -10.62 25.23 16.74
C SER A 183 -9.30 25.98 16.52
N VAL A 184 -8.99 26.39 15.28
CA VAL A 184 -7.70 27.02 14.90
C VAL A 184 -7.31 28.22 15.75
N ASP A 185 -8.28 29.03 16.17
CA ASP A 185 -8.02 30.22 16.98
C ASP A 185 -7.53 29.85 18.40
N LYS A 186 -7.88 28.67 18.90
CA LYS A 186 -7.47 28.16 20.22
C LYS A 186 -6.13 27.41 20.21
N ILE A 187 -5.70 26.94 19.04
CA ILE A 187 -4.42 26.23 18.88
C ILE A 187 -3.27 27.20 19.21
N PRO A 188 -2.26 26.85 20.02
CA PRO A 188 -1.10 27.71 20.24
C PRO A 188 -0.21 27.79 18.99
N ALA A 189 0.69 28.77 18.92
CA ALA A 189 1.66 28.86 17.83
C ALA A 189 2.91 28.01 18.13
N GLY A 190 3.66 27.65 17.09
CA GLY A 190 4.91 26.89 17.23
C GLY A 190 4.69 25.41 17.52
N ASP A 191 5.63 24.84 18.28
CA ASP A 191 5.70 23.40 18.61
C ASP A 191 4.53 22.90 19.45
N GLU A 192 4.03 23.75 20.36
CA GLU A 192 2.83 23.44 21.16
C GLU A 192 1.60 23.27 20.27
N GLY A 193 1.53 24.06 19.18
CA GLY A 193 0.45 23.97 18.21
C GLY A 193 0.37 22.61 17.52
N PHE A 194 1.53 21.97 17.28
CA PHE A 194 1.59 20.63 16.69
C PHE A 194 1.02 19.59 17.65
N ALA A 195 1.48 19.59 18.91
CA ALA A 195 1.01 18.66 19.92
C ALA A 195 -0.50 18.83 20.18
N GLU A 196 -0.99 20.07 20.23
CA GLU A 196 -2.42 20.36 20.40
C GLU A 196 -3.26 19.85 19.22
N CYS A 197 -2.79 19.99 17.98
CA CYS A 197 -3.46 19.40 16.81
C CYS A 197 -3.56 17.88 16.91
N VAL A 198 -2.47 17.21 17.34
CA VAL A 198 -2.46 15.76 17.55
C VAL A 198 -3.49 15.37 18.60
N ALA A 199 -3.46 16.03 19.76
CA ALA A 199 -4.35 15.75 20.87
C ALA A 199 -5.82 15.88 20.48
N MET A 200 -6.20 17.01 19.86
CA MET A 200 -7.56 17.24 19.42
C MET A 200 -8.03 16.21 18.38
N ALA A 201 -7.20 15.91 17.37
CA ALA A 201 -7.58 14.98 16.31
C ALA A 201 -7.74 13.56 16.83
N PHE A 202 -6.80 13.07 17.66
CA PHE A 202 -6.85 11.73 18.23
C PHE A 202 -7.99 11.56 19.23
N GLN A 203 -8.21 12.56 20.08
CA GLN A 203 -9.33 12.54 21.02
C GLN A 203 -10.66 12.50 20.27
N PHE A 204 -10.89 13.43 19.35
CA PHE A 204 -12.15 13.52 18.63
C PHE A 204 -12.39 12.30 17.73
N ALA A 205 -11.34 11.80 17.04
CA ALA A 205 -11.45 10.59 16.23
C ALA A 205 -11.84 9.36 17.09
N ALA A 206 -11.29 9.24 18.30
CA ALA A 206 -11.67 8.17 19.22
C ALA A 206 -13.13 8.31 19.71
N GLU A 207 -13.64 9.52 19.89
CA GLU A 207 -15.03 9.78 20.31
C GLU A 207 -16.05 9.42 19.22
N ILE A 208 -15.73 9.66 17.94
CA ILE A 208 -16.66 9.39 16.83
C ILE A 208 -16.52 7.97 16.23
N SER A 209 -15.50 7.22 16.65
CA SER A 209 -15.24 5.86 16.16
C SER A 209 -15.89 4.79 17.04
N ASP A 210 -16.00 3.57 16.50
CA ASP A 210 -16.39 2.42 17.31
C ASP A 210 -15.28 2.13 18.33
N ALA A 211 -15.62 2.12 19.63
CA ALA A 211 -14.67 1.87 20.71
C ALA A 211 -14.00 0.48 20.60
N SER A 212 -14.55 -0.44 19.80
CA SER A 212 -13.93 -1.73 19.52
C SER A 212 -12.78 -1.67 18.50
N ASP A 213 -12.55 -0.54 17.83
CA ASP A 213 -11.50 -0.37 16.81
C ASP A 213 -10.65 0.91 17.02
N PRO A 214 -9.73 0.90 18.01
CA PRO A 214 -8.83 2.03 18.26
C PRO A 214 -7.83 2.27 17.13
N VAL A 215 -7.56 1.26 16.29
CA VAL A 215 -6.68 1.40 15.11
C VAL A 215 -7.37 2.28 14.07
N GLN A 216 -8.64 2.02 13.76
CA GLN A 216 -9.41 2.85 12.83
C GLN A 216 -9.56 4.30 13.31
N ALA A 217 -9.74 4.51 14.62
CA ALA A 217 -9.75 5.86 15.19
C ALA A 217 -8.41 6.59 14.95
N ASN A 218 -7.29 5.91 15.15
CA ASN A 218 -5.97 6.49 14.93
C ASN A 218 -5.69 6.76 13.44
N GLN A 219 -6.10 5.85 12.55
CA GLN A 219 -6.03 6.07 11.09
C GLN A 219 -6.82 7.31 10.69
N THR A 220 -8.03 7.48 11.25
CA THR A 220 -8.88 8.66 11.03
C THR A 220 -8.15 9.95 11.40
N ALA A 221 -7.55 10.01 12.59
CA ALA A 221 -6.82 11.18 13.06
C ALA A 221 -5.59 11.49 12.20
N ILE A 222 -4.80 10.47 11.85
CA ILE A 222 -3.61 10.64 11.01
C ILE A 222 -3.99 11.17 9.63
N LEU A 223 -5.01 10.60 8.99
CA LEU A 223 -5.45 11.05 7.67
C LEU A 223 -6.01 12.47 7.72
N ALA A 224 -6.76 12.82 8.77
CA ALA A 224 -7.24 14.19 8.99
C ALA A 224 -6.08 15.19 9.06
N LEU A 225 -5.07 14.91 9.89
CA LEU A 225 -3.87 15.73 10.04
C LEU A 225 -3.00 15.75 8.78
N GLY A 226 -2.93 14.63 8.06
CA GLY A 226 -2.38 14.51 6.71
C GLY A 226 -2.91 15.53 5.73
N VAL A 227 -4.21 15.75 5.77
CA VAL A 227 -4.88 16.69 4.88
C VAL A 227 -4.67 18.14 5.35
N ILE A 228 -4.84 18.44 6.64
CA ILE A 228 -4.81 19.83 7.12
C ILE A 228 -3.39 20.37 7.40
N LEU A 229 -2.45 19.53 7.82
CA LEU A 229 -1.05 19.92 8.11
C LEU A 229 -0.02 19.34 7.12
N GLY A 230 -0.38 18.34 6.32
CA GLY A 230 0.47 17.79 5.27
C GLY A 230 0.42 18.59 3.96
N ASP A 231 0.35 17.87 2.84
CA ASP A 231 0.35 18.43 1.48
C ASP A 231 -0.93 18.05 0.70
N GLU A 232 -1.30 18.85 -0.30
CA GLU A 232 -2.42 18.53 -1.20
C GLU A 232 -2.24 17.17 -1.91
N ARG A 233 -1.00 16.68 -2.08
CA ARG A 233 -0.72 15.34 -2.60
C ARG A 233 -1.34 14.22 -1.78
N VAL A 234 -1.46 14.35 -0.45
CA VAL A 234 -2.15 13.35 0.39
C VAL A 234 -3.65 13.34 0.09
N ALA A 235 -4.26 14.52 -0.08
CA ALA A 235 -5.66 14.65 -0.47
C ALA A 235 -5.94 14.13 -1.90
N MET A 236 -4.97 14.28 -2.82
CA MET A 236 -5.04 13.73 -4.18
C MET A 236 -4.87 12.21 -4.23
N VAL A 237 -3.97 11.63 -3.43
CA VAL A 237 -3.79 10.17 -3.32
C VAL A 237 -5.01 9.52 -2.66
N ALA A 238 -5.62 10.18 -1.67
CA ALA A 238 -6.94 9.81 -1.13
C ALA A 238 -8.10 10.09 -2.11
N ARG A 239 -7.83 10.67 -3.29
CA ARG A 239 -8.75 11.00 -4.39
C ARG A 239 -9.93 11.89 -4.02
N ARG A 240 -9.87 12.63 -2.91
CA ARG A 240 -11.02 13.41 -2.46
C ARG A 240 -10.57 14.62 -1.64
N SER A 241 -10.47 15.78 -2.30
CA SER A 241 -10.09 17.06 -1.70
C SER A 241 -11.11 17.51 -0.64
N LEU A 242 -10.63 18.23 0.39
CA LEU A 242 -11.50 19.09 1.20
C LEU A 242 -12.09 20.19 0.31
N ASP A 243 -13.25 20.70 0.71
CA ASP A 243 -13.91 21.80 0.01
C ASP A 243 -13.01 23.04 -0.03
N GLN A 244 -13.07 23.78 -1.15
CA GLN A 244 -12.23 24.94 -1.44
C GLN A 244 -12.44 26.10 -0.45
N SER A 245 -13.55 26.06 0.30
CA SER A 245 -13.92 26.99 1.37
C SER A 245 -12.97 26.99 2.57
N HIS A 246 -12.17 25.94 2.78
CA HIS A 246 -11.26 25.83 3.93
C HIS A 246 -9.81 26.23 3.64
N HIS A 247 -9.45 26.58 2.40
CA HIS A 247 -8.07 26.87 1.99
C HIS A 247 -7.37 27.90 2.88
N GLU A 248 -8.00 29.04 3.16
CA GLU A 248 -7.40 30.09 4.00
C GLU A 248 -7.15 29.64 5.44
N THR A 249 -8.07 28.88 6.02
CA THR A 249 -7.95 28.39 7.40
C THR A 249 -6.86 27.32 7.51
N ILE A 250 -6.76 26.43 6.51
CA ILE A 250 -5.66 25.47 6.40
C ILE A 250 -4.31 26.19 6.26
N SER A 251 -4.22 27.20 5.40
CA SER A 251 -2.99 28.00 5.25
C SER A 251 -2.58 28.69 6.55
N ARG A 252 -3.54 29.31 7.26
CA ARG A 252 -3.29 29.92 8.58
C ARG A 252 -2.78 28.89 9.59
N LEU A 253 -3.41 27.71 9.65
CA LEU A 253 -2.99 26.66 10.56
C LEU A 253 -1.55 26.18 10.25
N ARG A 254 -1.24 25.93 8.98
CA ARG A 254 0.10 25.50 8.54
C ARG A 254 1.19 26.55 8.82
N GLN A 255 0.86 27.83 8.76
CA GLN A 255 1.79 28.90 9.13
C GLN A 255 2.00 29.03 10.65
N LYS A 256 0.99 28.63 11.42
CA LYS A 256 0.96 28.76 12.88
C LYS A 256 1.67 27.62 13.57
N VAL A 257 1.52 26.39 13.07
CA VAL A 257 2.06 25.17 13.66
C VAL A 257 3.49 24.93 13.19
N GLN A 258 4.37 24.54 14.12
CA GLN A 258 5.75 24.16 13.85
C GLN A 258 6.06 22.82 14.51
N LEU A 259 7.14 22.18 14.06
CA LEU A 259 7.71 21.02 14.73
C LEU A 259 9.22 21.25 14.82
N ARG A 260 9.76 21.26 16.05
CA ARG A 260 11.16 21.63 16.33
C ARG A 260 11.51 23.04 15.83
N GLY A 261 10.59 23.98 15.99
CA GLY A 261 10.76 25.39 15.61
C GLY A 261 10.70 25.64 14.10
N ARG A 262 10.30 24.65 13.30
CA ARG A 262 10.25 24.71 11.84
C ARG A 262 8.83 24.46 11.32
N GLY A 263 8.39 25.30 10.38
CA GLY A 263 7.04 25.21 9.78
C GLY A 263 6.90 24.18 8.65
N ASP A 264 8.01 23.72 8.08
CA ASP A 264 8.03 22.71 7.02
C ASP A 264 8.00 21.27 7.55
N LEU A 265 8.55 21.01 8.74
CA LEU A 265 8.62 19.66 9.31
C LEU A 265 7.26 19.01 9.64
N PRO A 266 6.21 19.74 10.09
CA PRO A 266 4.87 19.16 10.19
C PRO A 266 4.39 18.55 8.87
N ARG A 267 4.71 19.17 7.73
CA ARG A 267 4.32 18.66 6.41
C ARG A 267 5.00 17.33 6.11
N HIS A 268 6.31 17.24 6.30
CA HIS A 268 7.08 15.99 6.14
C HIS A 268 6.53 14.87 7.02
N PHE A 269 6.32 15.18 8.29
CA PHE A 269 5.77 14.25 9.28
C PHE A 269 4.40 13.71 8.83
N TRP A 270 3.43 14.58 8.54
CA TRP A 270 2.06 14.16 8.26
C TRP A 270 1.87 13.54 6.88
N VAL A 271 2.65 13.96 5.87
CA VAL A 271 2.68 13.27 4.57
C VAL A 271 3.17 11.84 4.75
N SER A 272 4.29 11.65 5.46
CA SER A 272 4.89 10.34 5.70
C SER A 272 4.01 9.43 6.55
N ALA A 273 3.40 9.97 7.61
CA ALA A 273 2.45 9.22 8.44
C ALA A 273 1.22 8.79 7.63
N SER A 274 0.66 9.68 6.82
CA SER A 274 -0.53 9.39 6.01
C SER A 274 -0.26 8.35 4.94
N LEU A 275 0.87 8.47 4.22
CA LEU A 275 1.27 7.45 3.23
C LEU A 275 1.48 6.08 3.90
N THR A 276 2.00 6.06 5.12
CA THR A 276 2.16 4.82 5.89
C THR A 276 0.81 4.20 6.25
N VAL A 277 -0.17 5.02 6.69
CA VAL A 277 -1.55 4.57 6.94
C VAL A 277 -2.22 4.06 5.68
N LEU A 278 -2.10 4.79 4.56
CA LEU A 278 -2.66 4.39 3.27
C LEU A 278 -1.99 3.13 2.69
N ALA A 279 -0.77 2.84 3.13
CA ALA A 279 -0.04 1.61 2.80
C ALA A 279 -0.25 0.49 3.85
N ASP A 280 -1.24 0.62 4.73
CA ASP A 280 -1.67 -0.33 5.77
C ASP A 280 -0.65 -0.65 6.88
N GLY A 281 0.23 0.29 7.24
CA GLY A 281 0.97 0.28 8.52
C GLY A 281 1.91 -0.91 8.80
N ASN A 282 2.17 -1.79 7.83
CA ASN A 282 3.08 -2.92 7.99
C ASN A 282 4.53 -2.51 7.70
N ARG A 283 5.48 -2.92 8.55
CA ARG A 283 6.90 -2.52 8.53
C ARG A 283 7.57 -2.68 7.16
N SER A 284 7.32 -3.77 6.44
CA SER A 284 7.91 -3.99 5.10
C SER A 284 7.43 -2.98 4.06
N THR A 285 6.23 -2.42 4.26
CA THR A 285 5.64 -1.43 3.37
C THR A 285 6.10 -0.02 3.73
N SER A 286 6.31 0.27 5.01
CA SER A 286 6.92 1.51 5.49
C SER A 286 8.32 1.77 4.92
N VAL A 287 9.11 0.72 4.71
CA VAL A 287 10.43 0.81 4.04
C VAL A 287 10.27 1.23 2.57
N GLY A 288 9.25 0.72 1.89
CA GLY A 288 8.91 1.12 0.52
C GLY A 288 8.45 2.57 0.43
N VAL A 289 7.58 3.01 1.35
CA VAL A 289 7.14 4.41 1.47
C VAL A 289 8.34 5.34 1.67
N MET A 290 9.30 4.96 2.53
CA MET A 290 10.51 5.74 2.73
C MET A 290 11.36 5.82 1.45
N LYS A 291 11.51 4.73 0.70
CA LYS A 291 12.22 4.74 -0.59
C LYS A 291 11.54 5.70 -1.57
N GLU A 292 10.22 5.61 -1.72
CA GLU A 292 9.44 6.49 -2.60
C GLU A 292 9.55 7.95 -2.20
N LEU A 293 9.51 8.27 -0.89
CA LEU A 293 9.71 9.62 -0.38
C LEU A 293 11.10 10.17 -0.72
N MET A 294 12.15 9.38 -0.50
CA MET A 294 13.53 9.77 -0.81
C MET A 294 13.76 9.93 -2.32
N ASP A 295 13.16 9.07 -3.15
CA ASP A 295 13.25 9.14 -4.62
C ASP A 295 12.42 10.31 -5.19
N SER A 296 11.33 10.69 -4.50
CA SER A 296 10.43 11.79 -4.88
C SER A 296 10.97 13.20 -4.60
N ASN A 297 12.26 13.30 -4.22
CA ASN A 297 13.00 14.56 -4.07
C ASN A 297 13.91 14.93 -5.29
N PRO A 298 13.40 15.00 -6.55
CA PRO A 298 14.20 15.43 -7.70
C PRO A 298 14.26 16.95 -7.92
N GLY A 299 13.71 17.78 -7.01
CA GLY A 299 13.42 19.20 -7.26
C GLY A 299 14.05 20.21 -6.31
N GLY A 300 15.37 20.44 -6.40
CA GLY A 300 15.94 21.80 -6.29
C GLY A 300 16.60 22.29 -4.99
N SER A 301 16.25 21.80 -3.79
CA SER A 301 16.84 22.31 -2.52
C SER A 301 18.03 21.50 -1.99
N GLY A 302 18.28 20.31 -2.53
CA GLY A 302 19.30 19.38 -2.04
C GLY A 302 18.76 18.37 -1.00
N PHE A 303 19.58 17.38 -0.66
CA PHE A 303 19.29 16.37 0.35
C PHE A 303 19.34 16.99 1.77
N SER A 304 18.37 16.61 2.60
CA SER A 304 18.22 17.11 3.97
C SER A 304 18.08 15.97 4.96
N PHE A 305 19.03 15.83 5.88
CA PHE A 305 18.90 14.89 6.99
C PHE A 305 17.85 15.35 8.00
N VAL A 306 17.54 16.65 8.04
CA VAL A 306 16.46 17.20 8.87
C VAL A 306 15.10 16.71 8.37
N ASP A 307 14.87 16.76 7.06
CA ASP A 307 13.62 16.28 6.45
C ASP A 307 13.47 14.77 6.71
N LEU A 308 14.57 14.01 6.59
CA LEU A 308 14.61 12.57 6.87
C LEU A 308 14.20 12.24 8.32
N VAL A 309 14.55 13.10 9.29
CA VAL A 309 14.08 12.93 10.68
C VAL A 309 12.56 13.05 10.75
N ALA A 310 11.99 14.11 10.17
CA ALA A 310 10.55 14.35 10.21
C ALA A 310 9.77 13.27 9.46
N ASP A 311 10.24 12.87 8.27
CA ASP A 311 9.64 11.79 7.49
C ASP A 311 9.65 10.47 8.27
N ARG A 312 10.80 10.10 8.86
CA ARG A 312 10.91 8.86 9.62
C ARG A 312 10.11 8.89 10.92
N ALA A 313 10.05 10.04 11.59
CA ALA A 313 9.21 10.23 12.76
C ALA A 313 7.73 10.02 12.41
N GLY A 314 7.25 10.57 11.28
CA GLY A 314 5.89 10.35 10.79
C GLY A 314 5.58 8.88 10.50
N VAL A 315 6.51 8.16 9.85
CA VAL A 315 6.37 6.71 9.60
C VAL A 315 6.27 5.93 10.91
N LEU A 316 7.19 6.16 11.86
CA LEU A 316 7.20 5.46 13.14
C LEU A 316 5.98 5.78 13.99
N PHE A 317 5.48 7.01 13.94
CA PHE A 317 4.26 7.42 14.61
C PHE A 317 3.05 6.66 14.06
N ALA A 318 2.91 6.58 12.73
CA ALA A 318 1.84 5.80 12.11
C ALA A 318 1.93 4.31 12.46
N GLU A 319 3.12 3.72 12.41
CA GLU A 319 3.32 2.33 12.86
C GLU A 319 2.89 2.15 14.34
N ALA A 320 3.28 3.08 15.22
CA ALA A 320 2.90 3.04 16.63
C ALA A 320 1.40 3.21 16.86
N ALA A 321 0.75 3.99 16.02
CA ALA A 321 -0.67 4.28 16.11
C ALA A 321 -1.55 3.17 15.55
N THR A 322 -1.07 2.36 14.59
CA THR A 322 -1.97 1.49 13.79
C THR A 322 -1.56 0.02 13.72
N HIS A 323 -0.52 -0.41 14.45
CA HIS A 323 -0.05 -1.80 14.34
C HIS A 323 -1.01 -2.83 14.91
N ASP A 324 -1.53 -2.57 16.11
CA ASP A 324 -2.54 -3.38 16.77
C ASP A 324 -3.33 -2.54 17.78
N ALA A 325 -4.39 -3.10 18.34
CA ALA A 325 -5.23 -2.38 19.29
C ALA A 325 -4.48 -1.97 20.57
N THR A 326 -3.50 -2.75 21.02
CA THR A 326 -2.75 -2.49 22.25
C THR A 326 -1.84 -1.26 22.09
N SER A 327 -1.06 -1.23 21.01
CA SER A 327 -0.20 -0.10 20.64
C SER A 327 -1.01 1.16 20.35
N ALA A 328 -2.13 1.02 19.63
CA ALA A 328 -3.06 2.11 19.36
C ALA A 328 -3.59 2.77 20.65
N LEU A 329 -4.07 1.96 21.60
CA LEU A 329 -4.56 2.45 22.89
C LEU A 329 -3.45 3.06 23.74
N LYS A 330 -2.26 2.46 23.75
CA LYS A 330 -1.10 2.99 24.48
C LYS A 330 -0.70 4.37 23.97
N LEU A 331 -0.71 4.58 22.64
CA LEU A 331 -0.43 5.88 22.05
C LEU A 331 -1.52 6.90 22.40
N GLN A 332 -2.80 6.52 22.30
CA GLN A 332 -3.90 7.39 22.70
C GLN A 332 -3.78 7.84 24.17
N GLN A 333 -3.46 6.91 25.07
CA GLN A 333 -3.21 7.23 26.49
C GLN A 333 -2.01 8.16 26.68
N ALA A 334 -0.93 7.95 25.92
CA ALA A 334 0.25 8.82 25.97
C ALA A 334 -0.10 10.24 25.53
N ILE A 335 -0.84 10.40 24.43
CA ILE A 335 -1.35 11.69 23.93
C ILE A 335 -2.23 12.37 24.98
N GLN A 336 -3.18 11.65 25.58
CA GLN A 336 -4.05 12.18 26.65
C GLN A 336 -3.28 12.60 27.91
N SER A 337 -2.12 12.00 28.16
CA SER A 337 -1.26 12.34 29.29
C SER A 337 -0.41 13.60 29.05
N GLY A 338 -0.50 14.22 27.88
CA GLY A 338 0.28 15.41 27.50
C GLY A 338 1.66 15.05 26.95
N LEU A 339 1.74 14.91 25.63
CA LEU A 339 3.01 14.81 24.91
C LEU A 339 3.43 16.19 24.41
N ASP A 340 4.72 16.45 24.41
CA ASP A 340 5.28 17.66 23.79
C ASP A 340 5.90 17.34 22.42
N ALA A 341 6.36 18.37 21.70
CA ALA A 341 6.99 18.19 20.38
C ALA A 341 8.20 17.23 20.41
N ALA A 342 8.88 17.08 21.55
CA ALA A 342 10.02 16.19 21.66
C ALA A 342 9.65 14.71 21.71
N ASP A 343 8.44 14.42 22.14
CA ASP A 343 7.88 13.08 22.11
C ASP A 343 7.52 12.62 20.70
N TYR A 344 7.32 13.53 19.75
CA TYR A 344 6.98 13.22 18.35
C TYR A 344 8.17 13.23 17.40
N CYS A 345 9.10 14.16 17.57
CA CYS A 345 10.24 14.34 16.68
C CYS A 345 11.46 14.69 17.52
N PRO A 346 12.63 14.09 17.31
CA PRO A 346 13.81 14.39 18.13
C PRO A 346 14.45 15.74 17.76
N PRO A 347 15.47 16.21 18.51
CA PRO A 347 16.22 17.40 18.14
C PRO A 347 16.87 17.25 16.76
N ILE A 348 16.73 18.28 15.94
CA ILE A 348 17.25 18.36 14.56
C ILE A 348 18.56 19.14 14.46
N THR A 349 19.06 19.68 15.59
CA THR A 349 20.31 20.45 15.62
C THR A 349 21.48 19.59 15.13
N ASP A 350 22.43 20.25 14.48
CA ASP A 350 23.68 19.67 13.97
C ASP A 350 23.50 18.61 12.87
N LEU A 351 22.30 18.50 12.28
CA LEU A 351 22.05 17.65 11.13
C LEU A 351 22.31 18.42 9.82
N PRO A 352 23.06 17.86 8.86
CA PRO A 352 23.30 18.53 7.59
C PRO A 352 22.02 18.65 6.75
N GLU A 353 21.85 19.78 6.07
CA GLU A 353 20.75 20.03 5.16
C GLU A 353 21.17 20.90 3.97
N GLY A 354 20.32 20.94 2.94
CA GLY A 354 20.61 21.72 1.73
C GLY A 354 21.77 21.16 0.90
N ILE A 355 22.05 19.86 1.00
CA ILE A 355 23.22 19.24 0.36
C ILE A 355 22.92 18.97 -1.13
N PRO A 356 23.62 19.61 -2.08
CA PRO A 356 23.44 19.31 -3.51
C PRO A 356 23.65 17.84 -3.81
N ARG A 357 22.95 17.28 -4.82
CA ARG A 357 23.05 15.84 -5.17
C ARG A 357 24.48 15.38 -5.40
N ASP A 358 25.27 16.17 -6.13
CA ASP A 358 26.66 15.82 -6.45
C ASP A 358 27.54 15.83 -5.19
N GLU A 359 27.28 16.76 -4.26
CA GLU A 359 27.94 16.82 -2.96
C GLU A 359 27.50 15.66 -2.05
N PHE A 360 26.22 15.31 -2.05
CA PHE A 360 25.70 14.15 -1.32
C PHE A 360 26.37 12.86 -1.81
N GLN A 361 26.58 12.72 -3.12
CA GLN A 361 27.27 11.58 -3.69
C GLN A 361 28.79 11.61 -3.38
N ALA A 362 29.46 12.75 -3.56
CA ALA A 362 30.91 12.86 -3.42
C ALA A 362 31.39 12.84 -1.97
N THR A 363 30.70 13.56 -1.09
CA THR A 363 31.10 13.76 0.32
C THR A 363 30.50 12.70 1.24
N TYR A 364 29.23 12.32 1.00
CA TYR A 364 28.50 11.41 1.87
C TYR A 364 28.37 9.99 1.32
N GLY A 365 28.73 9.77 0.04
CA GLY A 365 28.63 8.47 -0.64
C GLY A 365 27.21 8.09 -1.06
N GLY A 366 26.29 9.06 -1.10
CA GLY A 366 24.88 8.80 -1.38
C GLY A 366 24.21 7.96 -0.28
N LEU A 367 23.13 7.27 -0.62
CA LEU A 367 22.35 6.46 0.33
C LEU A 367 23.11 5.25 0.89
N GLY A 368 24.12 4.74 0.18
CA GLY A 368 24.94 3.61 0.59
C GLY A 368 26.28 3.99 1.21
N GLY A 369 26.56 5.28 1.36
CA GLY A 369 27.84 5.77 1.85
C GLY A 369 28.00 5.64 3.36
N GLU A 370 29.20 5.32 3.82
CA GLU A 370 29.51 5.22 5.24
C GLU A 370 29.22 6.51 6.04
N PRO A 371 29.53 7.73 5.53
CA PRO A 371 29.15 8.97 6.20
C PRO A 371 27.63 9.14 6.35
N THR A 372 26.85 8.83 5.29
CA THR A 372 25.38 8.83 5.36
C THR A 372 24.88 7.85 6.42
N HIS A 373 25.40 6.63 6.42
CA HIS A 373 25.03 5.62 7.41
C HIS A 373 25.32 6.06 8.84
N ARG A 374 26.44 6.75 9.10
CA ARG A 374 26.76 7.26 10.43
C ARG A 374 25.72 8.26 10.94
N ILE A 375 25.36 9.24 10.10
CA ILE A 375 24.33 10.25 10.44
C ILE A 375 22.98 9.58 10.63
N VAL A 376 22.67 8.60 9.77
CA VAL A 376 21.43 7.83 9.86
C VAL A 376 21.35 7.01 11.15
N GLN A 377 22.45 6.42 11.62
CA GLN A 377 22.48 5.75 12.93
C GLN A 377 22.27 6.74 14.08
N GLU A 378 22.81 7.95 13.96
CA GLU A 378 22.55 9.01 14.94
C GLU A 378 21.06 9.40 14.95
N ILE A 379 20.45 9.64 13.79
CA ILE A 379 19.00 9.88 13.66
C ILE A 379 18.20 8.75 14.30
N LYS A 380 18.58 7.49 14.03
CA LYS A 380 17.94 6.32 14.61
C LYS A 380 17.98 6.34 16.15
N ASN A 381 19.13 6.69 16.73
CA ASN A 381 19.28 6.77 18.19
C ASN A 381 18.42 7.89 18.79
N ARG A 382 18.37 9.04 18.11
CA ARG A 382 17.52 10.16 18.49
C ARG A 382 16.03 9.79 18.48
N LEU A 383 15.55 9.15 17.41
CA LEU A 383 14.15 8.73 17.25
C LEU A 383 13.68 7.76 18.35
N ARG A 384 14.58 6.92 18.90
CA ARG A 384 14.22 5.99 20.00
C ARG A 384 13.81 6.70 21.28
N GLN A 385 14.26 7.94 21.48
CA GLN A 385 13.97 8.71 22.69
C GLN A 385 12.56 9.33 22.67
N CYS A 386 11.92 9.38 21.51
CA CYS A 386 10.60 9.97 21.33
C CYS A 386 9.51 9.02 21.81
N ARG A 387 8.76 9.39 22.85
CA ARG A 387 7.73 8.53 23.48
C ARG A 387 6.60 8.16 22.52
N ALA A 388 6.22 9.06 21.60
CA ALA A 388 5.14 8.82 20.65
C ALA A 388 5.50 7.80 19.55
N LEU A 389 6.78 7.46 19.41
CA LEU A 389 7.29 6.59 18.35
C LEU A 389 7.53 5.13 18.82
N GLN A 390 7.26 4.84 20.10
CA GLN A 390 7.60 3.57 20.72
C GLN A 390 6.45 2.55 20.67
N MET A 391 6.64 1.48 19.90
CA MET A 391 5.73 0.32 19.87
C MET A 391 6.09 -0.75 20.89
N ASP A 392 7.38 -1.11 20.98
CA ASP A 392 7.93 -2.04 21.96
C ASP A 392 9.47 -1.90 22.07
N SER A 393 10.05 -2.30 23.20
CA SER A 393 11.44 -2.01 23.62
C SER A 393 12.53 -2.68 22.75
N GLN A 394 12.16 -3.62 21.86
CA GLN A 394 13.07 -4.46 21.08
C GLN A 394 13.06 -4.18 19.57
N GLN A 395 12.40 -3.11 19.10
CA GLN A 395 12.23 -2.88 17.65
C GLN A 395 13.49 -2.31 16.96
N THR A 396 13.85 -2.92 15.82
CA THR A 396 14.82 -2.35 14.88
C THR A 396 14.17 -1.21 14.10
N ILE A 397 14.58 0.03 14.37
CA ILE A 397 14.23 1.18 13.54
C ILE A 397 15.10 1.17 12.27
N GLU A 398 14.50 1.10 11.09
CA GLU A 398 15.19 1.25 9.80
C GLU A 398 14.94 2.64 9.25
N VAL A 399 15.99 3.44 9.11
CA VAL A 399 15.87 4.84 8.64
C VAL A 399 16.15 4.95 7.15
N LEU A 400 17.01 4.08 6.61
CA LEU A 400 17.27 3.94 5.18
C LEU A 400 16.71 2.59 4.68
N PRO A 401 16.30 2.50 3.40
CA PRO A 401 16.04 1.21 2.78
C PRO A 401 17.32 0.36 2.75
N PRO A 402 17.21 -0.97 2.79
CA PRO A 402 18.37 -1.86 2.71
C PRO A 402 19.15 -1.60 1.42
N ALA A 403 20.48 -1.52 1.52
CA ALA A 403 21.34 -1.28 0.37
C ALA A 403 21.12 -2.37 -0.68
N GLU A 404 20.78 -1.99 -1.92
CA GLU A 404 20.90 -2.90 -3.06
C GLU A 404 22.39 -3.22 -3.19
N SER A 405 22.75 -4.49 -2.95
CA SER A 405 24.10 -4.98 -3.12
C SER A 405 24.48 -4.94 -4.59
N ASN A 406 24.94 -3.79 -5.07
CA ASN A 406 25.64 -3.69 -6.33
C ASN A 406 27.07 -4.17 -6.09
N PRO A 407 27.52 -5.30 -6.68
CA PRO A 407 28.93 -5.64 -6.69
C PRO A 407 29.60 -4.66 -7.65
N VAL A 408 30.11 -3.55 -7.12
CA VAL A 408 31.16 -2.81 -7.83
C VAL A 408 32.41 -3.65 -7.72
N SER A 409 32.65 -4.49 -8.73
CA SER A 409 33.98 -5.06 -8.95
C SER A 409 34.94 -3.89 -9.22
N PRO A 410 36.06 -3.77 -8.48
CA PRO A 410 37.08 -2.79 -8.82
C PRO A 410 37.78 -3.19 -10.13
N PRO A 411 38.34 -2.21 -10.87
CA PRO A 411 38.95 -2.40 -12.19
C PRO A 411 40.19 -3.30 -12.20
#